data_AF-A0A972TUD3-F1
#
_entry.id   AF-A0A972TUD3-F1
#
_cell.length_a   1.000
_cell.length_b   1.000
_cell.length_c   1.000
_cell.angle_alpha   90.00
_cell.angle_beta   90.00
_cell.angle_gamma   90.00
#
_symmetry.space_group_name_H-M   'P 1'
#
loop_
_entity.id
_entity.type
_entity.pdbx_description
1 polymer ?
#
loop_
_entity_poly.entity_id
_entity_poly.type
_entity_poly.pdbx_seq_one_letter_code
_entity_poly.pdbx_strand_id
1 'polypeptide(L)'
;MDTWTTKPYKRIHSKGTPIKKFPDEWVWETVCVDSSGQKAAHRSLREISTDSIYECSFCGGRGEKPPGSRCSCCSGKGRITVNPPAVICAFCKGSGEGKPRSNITCTACSGKGVIHVQEPVERCCHCQGTGKELTNKLPCIVCRGSGVVTVKEEYVYNKSYQGFQELEPLSSSKPYPKPRPQSASKAQPRKKTYGLPSGSEKKALEVIFNLGAADGVAVGRRMLVSSSYAHYLCKSLIKAGFLTWDSGKYILTPAGKNYWRRKNRGKK
;
A
#
# COMPACT_ATOMS: atom_id res chain seq x y z
N MET A 1 66.10 -48.92 25.52
CA MET A 1 65.58 -49.20 24.17
C MET A 1 64.08 -49.32 24.37
N ASP A 2 63.39 -48.18 24.34
CA ASP A 2 62.08 -48.05 24.99
C ASP A 2 61.01 -47.94 23.92
N THR A 3 60.13 -48.92 23.92
CA THR A 3 59.07 -49.16 22.94
C THR A 3 57.86 -48.25 23.22
N TRP A 4 57.54 -47.38 22.26
CA TRP A 4 56.35 -46.54 22.32
C TRP A 4 55.12 -47.32 21.84
N THR A 5 54.17 -47.57 22.75
CA THR A 5 52.87 -48.19 22.44
C THR A 5 51.85 -47.10 22.12
N THR A 6 51.44 -46.99 20.86
CA THR A 6 50.35 -46.10 20.42
C THR A 6 48.99 -46.70 20.80
N LYS A 7 48.23 -45.98 21.63
CA LYS A 7 46.82 -46.32 21.93
C LYS A 7 45.91 -45.98 20.74
N PRO A 8 44.88 -46.79 20.43
CA PRO A 8 43.96 -46.51 19.34
C PRO A 8 42.99 -45.36 19.69
N TYR A 9 42.85 -44.44 18.74
CA TYR A 9 41.93 -43.31 18.79
C TYR A 9 40.47 -43.80 18.68
N LYS A 10 39.66 -43.55 19.71
CA LYS A 10 38.21 -43.87 19.71
C LYS A 10 37.48 -42.96 18.72
N ARG A 11 36.91 -43.57 17.68
CA ARG A 11 35.98 -42.93 16.75
C ARG A 11 34.66 -42.63 17.47
N ILE A 12 34.46 -41.36 17.83
CA ILE A 12 33.20 -40.87 18.41
C ILE A 12 32.18 -40.79 17.26
N HIS A 13 31.16 -41.65 17.29
CA HIS A 13 29.99 -41.52 16.43
C HIS A 13 29.16 -40.31 16.89
N SER A 14 29.33 -39.17 16.22
CA SER A 14 28.41 -38.03 16.35
C SER A 14 27.05 -38.44 15.79
N LYS A 15 26.06 -38.62 16.68
CA LYS A 15 24.66 -38.77 16.31
C LYS A 15 24.26 -37.52 15.53
N GLY A 16 24.05 -37.67 14.22
CA GLY A 16 23.54 -36.59 13.38
C GLY A 16 22.20 -36.13 13.91
N THR A 17 22.13 -34.86 14.32
CA THR A 17 20.85 -34.20 14.56
C THR A 17 20.06 -34.19 13.25
N PRO A 18 18.81 -34.66 13.23
CA PRO A 18 18.00 -34.62 12.02
C PRO A 18 17.89 -33.17 11.55
N ILE A 19 18.29 -32.92 10.31
CA ILE A 19 18.06 -31.65 9.63
C ILE A 19 16.54 -31.45 9.66
N LYS A 20 16.09 -30.47 10.46
CA LYS A 20 14.68 -30.09 10.52
C LYS A 20 14.27 -29.75 9.10
N LYS A 21 13.31 -30.50 8.55
CA LYS A 21 12.68 -30.17 7.28
C LYS A 21 12.25 -28.70 7.36
N PHE A 22 12.65 -27.90 6.38
CA PHE A 22 12.16 -26.53 6.24
C PHE A 22 10.63 -26.61 6.15
N PRO A 23 9.87 -25.83 6.95
CA PRO A 23 8.42 -25.80 6.81
C PRO A 23 8.08 -25.32 5.41
N ASP A 24 7.28 -26.10 4.67
CA ASP A 24 6.86 -25.85 3.29
C ASP A 24 5.92 -24.63 3.13
N GLU A 25 5.79 -23.81 4.16
CA GLU A 25 4.87 -22.68 4.18
C GLU A 25 5.59 -21.46 4.78
N TRP A 26 6.14 -20.62 3.90
CA TRP A 26 6.66 -19.31 4.29
C TRP A 26 5.47 -18.44 4.67
N VAL A 27 5.13 -18.41 5.96
CA VAL A 27 4.13 -17.49 6.49
C VAL A 27 4.76 -16.10 6.56
N TRP A 28 4.45 -15.26 5.58
CA TRP A 28 4.84 -13.85 5.57
C TRP A 28 3.99 -13.13 6.61
N GLU A 29 4.57 -12.87 7.78
CA GLU A 29 3.90 -12.06 8.80
C GLU A 29 4.15 -10.58 8.52
N THR A 30 3.11 -9.84 8.12
CA THR A 30 3.21 -8.41 7.85
C THR A 30 3.41 -7.64 9.16
N VAL A 31 4.66 -7.40 9.54
CA VAL A 31 4.97 -6.68 10.79
C VAL A 31 4.83 -5.18 10.55
N CYS A 32 3.88 -4.54 11.24
CA CYS A 32 3.86 -3.10 11.36
C CYS A 32 4.99 -2.66 12.31
N VAL A 33 6.01 -2.00 11.77
CA VAL A 33 7.04 -1.31 12.55
C VAL A 33 6.60 0.13 12.81
N ASP A 34 6.79 0.61 14.02
CA ASP A 34 6.59 2.03 14.32
C ASP A 34 7.76 2.89 13.81
N SER A 35 7.71 4.21 14.03
CA SER A 35 8.78 5.13 13.62
C SER A 35 10.12 4.89 14.34
N SER A 36 10.13 4.07 15.40
CA SER A 36 11.35 3.67 16.11
C SER A 36 11.92 2.33 15.61
N GLY A 37 11.26 1.69 14.63
CA GLY A 37 11.66 0.38 14.11
C GLY A 37 11.30 -0.78 15.04
N GLN A 38 10.60 -0.52 16.16
CA GLN A 38 10.15 -1.58 17.05
C GLN A 38 8.89 -2.24 16.48
N LYS A 39 8.82 -3.57 16.64
CA LYS A 39 7.62 -4.34 16.28
C LYS A 39 6.52 -3.92 17.24
N ALA A 40 5.42 -3.37 16.71
CA ALA A 40 4.26 -3.07 17.53
C ALA A 40 3.80 -4.37 18.20
N ALA A 41 3.68 -4.37 19.53
CA ALA A 41 3.25 -5.55 20.29
C ALA A 41 1.98 -6.15 19.66
N HIS A 42 1.99 -7.47 19.50
CA HIS A 42 0.93 -8.25 18.89
C HIS A 42 -0.30 -8.24 19.80
N ARG A 43 -1.03 -7.12 19.84
CA ARG A 43 -2.42 -7.15 20.28
C ARG A 43 -3.16 -8.01 19.28
N SER A 44 -3.80 -9.07 19.77
CA SER A 44 -4.61 -9.99 18.99
C SER A 44 -5.48 -9.21 18.01
N LEU A 45 -5.48 -9.64 16.75
CA LEU A 45 -6.43 -9.15 15.76
C LEU A 45 -7.82 -9.27 16.37
N ARG A 46 -8.62 -8.21 16.22
CA ARG A 46 -9.98 -8.22 16.74
C ARG A 46 -10.74 -9.34 16.04
N GLU A 47 -11.50 -10.09 16.82
CA GLU A 47 -12.34 -11.17 16.35
C GLU A 47 -13.29 -10.66 15.26
N ILE A 48 -13.25 -11.31 14.10
CA ILE A 48 -14.14 -11.04 12.97
C ILE A 48 -15.39 -11.88 13.21
N SER A 49 -16.54 -11.22 13.33
CA SER A 49 -17.83 -11.89 13.50
C SER A 49 -18.49 -12.06 12.13
N THR A 50 -19.12 -13.22 11.94
CA THR A 50 -19.90 -13.57 10.75
C THR A 50 -21.40 -13.34 10.94
N ASP A 51 -21.80 -12.79 12.09
CA ASP A 51 -23.20 -12.48 12.39
C ASP A 51 -23.70 -11.32 11.53
N SER A 52 -24.99 -11.36 11.17
CA SER A 52 -25.63 -10.27 10.43
C SER A 52 -26.51 -9.37 11.30
N ILE A 53 -26.85 -9.81 12.51
CA ILE A 53 -27.74 -9.11 13.44
C ILE A 53 -26.99 -8.85 14.73
N TYR A 54 -26.93 -7.58 15.12
CA TYR A 54 -26.28 -7.14 16.35
C TYR A 54 -27.25 -6.34 17.21
N GLU A 55 -27.05 -6.36 18.52
CA GLU A 55 -27.69 -5.40 19.40
C GLU A 55 -27.20 -3.99 19.07
N CYS A 56 -28.11 -3.02 19.04
CA CYS A 56 -27.75 -1.64 18.78
C CYS A 56 -26.93 -1.10 19.95
N SER A 57 -25.61 -1.03 19.79
CA SER A 57 -24.71 -0.66 20.88
C SER A 57 -24.95 0.75 21.41
N PHE A 58 -25.38 1.68 20.55
CA PHE A 58 -25.70 3.03 21.00
C PHE A 58 -26.80 3.05 22.08
N CYS A 59 -27.91 2.31 21.90
CA CYS A 59 -28.98 2.21 22.91
C CYS A 59 -28.84 1.00 23.86
N GLY A 60 -27.84 0.13 23.64
CA GLY A 60 -27.65 -1.12 24.38
C GLY A 60 -28.86 -2.05 24.29
N GLY A 61 -29.43 -2.22 23.10
CA GLY A 61 -30.56 -3.13 22.89
C GLY A 61 -31.95 -2.58 23.26
N ARG A 62 -32.04 -1.47 24.01
CA ARG A 62 -33.33 -0.94 24.53
C ARG A 62 -34.29 -0.39 23.48
N GLY A 63 -33.76 0.05 22.33
CA GLY A 63 -34.56 0.72 21.31
C GLY A 63 -34.83 2.20 21.57
N GLU A 64 -34.48 2.74 22.75
CA GLU A 64 -34.61 4.17 23.08
C GLU A 64 -33.30 4.78 23.58
N LYS A 65 -33.03 6.02 23.13
CA LYS A 65 -31.92 6.87 23.60
C LYS A 65 -32.02 8.29 23.04
N PRO A 66 -32.19 9.34 23.87
CA PRO A 66 -32.41 9.34 25.32
C PRO A 66 -33.75 8.66 25.73
N PRO A 67 -33.96 8.38 27.04
CA PRO A 67 -35.20 7.74 27.53
C PRO A 67 -36.46 8.47 27.05
N GLY A 68 -37.49 7.71 26.65
CA GLY A 68 -38.74 8.27 26.13
C GLY A 68 -38.71 8.69 24.67
N SER A 69 -37.58 8.51 23.97
CA SER A 69 -37.47 8.78 22.52
C SER A 69 -36.89 7.58 21.77
N ARG A 70 -37.40 7.32 20.57
CA ARG A 70 -36.90 6.23 19.72
C ARG A 70 -35.42 6.45 19.39
N CYS A 71 -34.60 5.41 19.56
CA CYS A 71 -33.18 5.46 19.25
C CYS A 71 -32.96 5.81 17.77
N SER A 72 -32.14 6.82 17.51
CA SER A 72 -31.84 7.30 16.15
C SER A 72 -31.09 6.28 15.28
N CYS A 73 -30.38 5.32 15.88
CA CYS A 73 -29.60 4.32 15.15
C CYS A 73 -30.40 3.10 14.70
N CYS A 74 -31.31 2.60 15.54
CA CYS A 74 -32.10 1.38 15.27
C CYS A 74 -33.60 1.66 15.11
N SER A 75 -34.00 2.93 15.15
CA SER A 75 -35.39 3.38 14.98
C SER A 75 -36.38 2.72 15.93
N GLY A 76 -35.99 2.43 17.17
CA GLY A 76 -36.85 1.75 18.14
C GLY A 76 -36.67 0.23 18.23
N LYS A 77 -36.00 -0.41 17.28
CA LYS A 77 -35.95 -1.89 17.18
C LYS A 77 -35.04 -2.57 18.20
N GLY A 78 -34.10 -1.83 18.81
CA GLY A 78 -33.08 -2.39 19.70
C GLY A 78 -31.97 -3.19 19.00
N ARG A 79 -32.19 -3.62 17.75
CA ARG A 79 -31.23 -4.41 16.95
C ARG A 79 -30.92 -3.71 15.62
N ILE A 80 -29.78 -4.03 15.05
CA ILE A 80 -29.31 -3.52 13.76
C ILE A 80 -28.86 -4.68 12.87
N THR A 81 -28.99 -4.49 11.56
CA THR A 81 -28.48 -5.42 10.56
C THR A 81 -27.21 -4.86 9.94
N VAL A 82 -26.16 -5.68 9.84
CA VAL A 82 -24.87 -5.35 9.25
C VAL A 82 -24.47 -6.47 8.32
N ASN A 83 -23.83 -6.14 7.20
CA ASN A 83 -23.32 -7.16 6.28
C ASN A 83 -22.10 -7.84 6.91
N PRO A 84 -22.07 -9.17 7.06
CA PRO A 84 -20.87 -9.87 7.45
C PRO A 84 -19.84 -9.86 6.30
N PRO A 85 -18.53 -9.99 6.59
CA PRO A 85 -17.94 -10.04 7.92
C PRO A 85 -17.91 -8.64 8.58
N ALA A 86 -17.97 -8.61 9.91
CA ALA A 86 -17.94 -7.36 10.67
C ALA A 86 -16.98 -7.44 11.86
N VAL A 87 -16.41 -6.29 12.22
CA VAL A 87 -15.51 -6.14 13.37
C VAL A 87 -16.04 -5.10 14.35
N ILE A 88 -15.71 -5.27 15.63
CA ILE A 88 -16.01 -4.26 16.65
C ILE A 88 -15.27 -2.97 16.32
N CYS A 89 -16.01 -1.86 16.21
CA CYS A 89 -15.46 -0.55 15.90
C CYS A 89 -14.33 -0.18 16.88
N ALA A 90 -13.10 -0.04 16.38
CA ALA A 90 -11.94 0.27 17.21
C ALA A 90 -12.01 1.68 17.80
N PHE A 91 -12.59 2.63 17.06
CA PHE A 91 -12.70 4.03 17.48
C PHE A 91 -13.50 4.21 18.79
N CYS A 92 -14.73 3.69 18.83
CA CYS A 92 -15.61 3.78 20.01
C CYS A 92 -15.56 2.52 20.89
N LYS A 93 -14.73 1.53 20.53
CA LYS A 93 -14.58 0.24 21.22
C LYS A 93 -15.90 -0.51 21.38
N GLY A 94 -16.77 -0.45 20.38
CA GLY A 94 -18.07 -1.13 20.43
C GLY A 94 -19.20 -0.36 21.10
N SER A 95 -18.94 0.75 21.81
CA SER A 95 -20.01 1.49 22.52
C SER A 95 -21.06 2.13 21.61
N GLY A 96 -20.72 2.40 20.35
CA GLY A 96 -21.57 3.19 19.46
C GLY A 96 -21.65 4.69 19.81
N GLU A 97 -20.95 5.17 20.84
CA GLU A 97 -20.94 6.59 21.22
C GLU A 97 -19.70 7.32 20.70
N GLY A 98 -19.85 8.59 20.30
CA GLY A 98 -18.73 9.43 19.87
C GLY A 98 -17.83 9.84 21.05
N LYS A 99 -18.44 10.15 22.19
CA LYS A 99 -17.77 10.34 23.48
C LYS A 99 -18.47 9.49 24.54
N PRO A 100 -17.75 8.91 25.51
CA PRO A 100 -18.38 8.17 26.60
C PRO A 100 -19.44 9.02 27.31
N ARG A 101 -20.62 8.46 27.53
CA ARG A 101 -21.78 9.11 28.17
C ARG A 101 -22.33 10.31 27.37
N SER A 102 -22.05 10.36 26.07
CA SER A 102 -22.69 11.35 25.20
C SER A 102 -23.88 10.73 24.48
N ASN A 103 -24.91 11.54 24.23
CA ASN A 103 -26.03 11.17 23.37
C ASN A 103 -25.70 11.39 21.87
N ILE A 104 -24.41 11.37 21.52
CA ILE A 104 -23.93 11.58 20.15
C ILE A 104 -23.41 10.26 19.61
N THR A 105 -23.94 9.85 18.47
CA THR A 105 -23.55 8.61 17.79
C THR A 105 -22.10 8.67 17.33
N CYS A 106 -21.38 7.55 17.46
CA CYS A 106 -20.03 7.42 16.92
C CYS A 106 -20.03 7.69 15.41
N THR A 107 -19.19 8.61 14.94
CA THR A 107 -19.11 8.99 13.52
C THR A 107 -18.51 7.91 12.63
N ALA A 108 -17.74 6.97 13.20
CA ALA A 108 -17.11 5.88 12.45
C ALA A 108 -18.09 4.74 12.12
N CYS A 109 -18.93 4.34 13.09
CA CYS A 109 -19.87 3.23 12.95
C CYS A 109 -21.34 3.67 12.93
N SER A 110 -21.62 4.97 12.96
CA SER A 110 -22.97 5.56 13.03
C SER A 110 -23.82 5.00 14.18
N GLY A 111 -23.16 4.77 15.33
CA GLY A 111 -23.79 4.20 16.53
C GLY A 111 -24.08 2.70 16.51
N LYS A 112 -23.64 1.99 15.47
CA LYS A 112 -23.82 0.54 15.37
C LYS A 112 -22.95 -0.27 16.33
N GLY A 113 -21.80 0.28 16.74
CA GLY A 113 -20.79 -0.43 17.54
C GLY A 113 -19.90 -1.38 16.73
N VAL A 114 -20.37 -1.87 15.58
CA VAL A 114 -19.63 -2.72 14.64
C VAL A 114 -19.49 -2.07 13.26
N ILE A 115 -18.48 -2.48 12.50
CA ILE A 115 -18.20 -1.99 11.13
C ILE A 115 -18.01 -3.21 10.22
N HIS A 116 -18.71 -3.21 9.07
CA HIS A 116 -18.50 -4.19 8.01
C HIS A 116 -17.09 -4.04 7.42
N VAL A 117 -16.41 -5.16 7.20
CA VAL A 117 -15.09 -5.22 6.56
C VAL A 117 -15.09 -6.29 5.48
N GLN A 118 -14.12 -6.23 4.58
CA GLN A 118 -13.89 -7.29 3.59
C GLN A 118 -12.61 -8.04 3.97
N GLU A 119 -12.70 -9.36 4.02
CA GLU A 119 -11.54 -10.23 4.22
C GLU A 119 -10.76 -10.42 2.91
N PRO A 120 -9.43 -10.65 2.98
CA PRO A 120 -8.60 -10.67 4.19
C PRO A 120 -8.35 -9.27 4.77
N VAL A 121 -8.25 -9.18 6.10
CA VAL A 121 -7.98 -7.93 6.81
C VAL A 121 -6.63 -7.94 7.52
N GLU A 122 -5.96 -6.80 7.51
CA GLU A 122 -4.74 -6.56 8.28
C GLU A 122 -4.93 -5.40 9.25
N ARG A 123 -4.11 -5.38 10.32
CA ARG A 123 -4.10 -4.26 11.26
C ARG A 123 -3.68 -2.99 10.53
N CYS A 124 -4.45 -1.90 10.71
CA CYS A 124 -4.14 -0.64 10.06
C CYS A 124 -2.82 -0.07 10.59
N CYS A 125 -1.80 0.02 9.72
CA CYS A 125 -0.48 0.56 10.05
C CYS A 125 -0.52 2.03 10.49
N HIS A 126 -1.42 2.83 9.94
CA HIS A 126 -1.51 4.27 10.21
C HIS A 126 -1.96 4.59 11.64
N CYS A 127 -2.93 3.84 12.16
CA CYS A 127 -3.44 4.03 13.54
C CYS A 127 -3.04 2.91 14.50
N GLN A 128 -2.23 1.95 14.03
CA GLN A 128 -1.85 0.74 14.75
C GLN A 128 -3.05 0.01 15.37
N GLY A 129 -4.17 -0.06 14.64
CA GLY A 129 -5.38 -0.73 15.10
C GLY A 129 -6.22 0.00 16.16
N THR A 130 -5.85 1.22 16.55
CA THR A 130 -6.67 2.01 17.50
C THR A 130 -7.95 2.56 16.87
N GLY A 131 -8.00 2.64 15.54
CA GLY A 131 -9.08 3.30 14.80
C GLY A 131 -9.09 4.82 14.95
N LYS A 132 -8.08 5.42 15.59
CA LYS A 132 -7.98 6.86 15.85
C LYS A 132 -6.80 7.46 15.11
N GLU A 133 -6.97 8.67 14.62
CA GLU A 133 -5.85 9.48 14.13
C GLU A 133 -5.00 9.94 15.33
N LEU A 134 -3.67 9.84 15.21
CA LEU A 134 -2.73 10.11 16.30
C LEU A 134 -2.79 11.58 16.76
N THR A 135 -3.08 12.51 15.85
CA THR A 135 -3.05 13.95 16.12
C THR A 135 -4.37 14.46 16.70
N ASN A 136 -5.51 14.10 16.08
CA ASN A 136 -6.77 14.85 16.28
C ASN A 136 -7.85 14.09 17.05
N LYS A 137 -7.59 12.85 17.49
CA LYS A 137 -8.59 11.95 18.12
C LYS A 137 -9.84 11.70 17.26
N LEU A 138 -9.80 12.06 15.97
CA LEU A 138 -10.82 11.75 14.98
C LEU A 138 -10.67 10.29 14.51
N PRO A 139 -11.70 9.71 13.86
CA PRO A 139 -11.56 8.40 13.23
C PRO A 139 -10.39 8.41 12.23
N CYS A 140 -9.58 7.35 12.26
CA CYS A 140 -8.46 7.21 11.33
C CYS A 140 -8.96 7.27 9.87
N ILE A 141 -8.39 8.14 9.04
CA ILE A 141 -8.82 8.36 7.65
C ILE A 141 -8.63 7.10 6.79
N VAL A 142 -7.59 6.31 7.07
CA VAL A 142 -7.23 5.11 6.29
C VAL A 142 -8.20 3.95 6.54
N CYS A 143 -8.46 3.61 7.81
CA CYS A 143 -9.34 2.49 8.18
C CYS A 143 -10.76 2.92 8.56
N ARG A 144 -11.06 4.23 8.54
CA ARG A 144 -12.36 4.81 8.91
C ARG A 144 -12.86 4.38 10.29
N GLY A 145 -11.94 4.13 11.22
CA GLY A 145 -12.26 3.75 12.60
C GLY A 145 -12.46 2.26 12.87
N SER A 146 -12.34 1.37 11.88
CA SER A 146 -12.38 -0.09 12.09
C SER A 146 -11.13 -0.60 12.82
N GLY A 147 -9.99 0.07 12.64
CA GLY A 147 -8.68 -0.41 13.11
C GLY A 147 -8.04 -1.44 12.18
N VAL A 148 -8.73 -1.87 11.13
CA VAL A 148 -8.23 -2.85 10.16
C VAL A 148 -8.42 -2.33 8.72
N VAL A 149 -7.56 -2.76 7.81
CA VAL A 149 -7.65 -2.44 6.38
C VAL A 149 -7.80 -3.73 5.60
N THR A 150 -8.68 -3.73 4.60
CA THR A 150 -8.80 -4.86 3.67
C THR A 150 -7.56 -4.91 2.79
N VAL A 151 -6.89 -6.06 2.76
CA VAL A 151 -5.79 -6.30 1.84
C VAL A 151 -6.40 -6.66 0.50
N LYS A 152 -6.27 -5.76 -0.48
CA LYS A 152 -6.61 -6.13 -1.87
C LYS A 152 -5.57 -7.14 -2.35
N GLU A 153 -6.03 -8.29 -2.82
CA GLU A 153 -5.17 -9.39 -3.31
C GLU A 153 -4.16 -8.94 -4.38
N GLU A 154 -4.47 -7.89 -5.16
CA GLU A 154 -3.55 -7.32 -6.16
C GLU A 154 -2.20 -6.83 -5.58
N TYR A 155 -2.12 -6.56 -4.27
CA TYR A 155 -0.87 -6.16 -3.61
C TYR A 155 -0.04 -7.32 -3.05
N VAL A 156 -0.62 -8.53 -2.94
CA VAL A 156 0.10 -9.70 -2.44
C VAL A 156 1.10 -10.19 -3.50
N TYR A 157 0.74 -10.09 -4.79
CA TYR A 157 1.61 -10.53 -5.90
C TYR A 157 2.84 -9.64 -6.12
N ASN A 158 2.79 -8.35 -5.78
CA ASN A 158 3.90 -7.41 -6.01
C ASN A 158 4.88 -7.28 -4.84
N LYS A 159 4.59 -7.86 -3.67
CA LYS A 159 5.45 -7.78 -2.48
C LYS A 159 6.40 -8.97 -2.34
N SER A 160 6.11 -10.11 -2.98
CA SER A 160 7.04 -11.25 -3.09
C SER A 160 8.24 -10.97 -4.00
N TYR A 161 8.16 -9.95 -4.86
CA TYR A 161 9.21 -9.61 -5.84
C TYR A 161 10.20 -8.52 -5.40
N GLN A 162 10.23 -8.13 -4.11
CA GLN A 162 11.29 -7.25 -3.59
C GLN A 162 12.48 -8.00 -2.95
N GLY A 163 12.50 -9.33 -3.06
CA GLY A 163 13.69 -10.15 -2.86
C GLY A 163 14.26 -10.63 -4.20
N PHE A 164 15.21 -9.87 -4.74
CA PHE A 164 16.42 -10.37 -5.43
C PHE A 164 16.30 -11.59 -6.38
N GLN A 165 16.25 -11.35 -7.70
CA GLN A 165 17.24 -11.87 -8.68
C GLN A 165 16.93 -11.38 -10.11
N GLU A 166 17.99 -11.12 -10.86
CA GLU A 166 18.00 -10.89 -12.31
C GLU A 166 17.14 -11.92 -13.03
N LEU A 167 16.06 -11.47 -13.68
CA LEU A 167 15.48 -12.25 -14.76
C LEU A 167 16.11 -11.77 -16.06
N GLU A 168 17.00 -12.64 -16.56
CA GLU A 168 17.47 -12.71 -17.93
C GLU A 168 16.32 -12.45 -18.94
N PRO A 169 16.64 -11.87 -20.12
CA PRO A 169 15.64 -11.49 -21.10
C PRO A 169 14.99 -12.73 -21.72
N LEU A 170 13.68 -12.91 -21.48
CA LEU A 170 12.85 -13.84 -22.24
C LEU A 170 12.75 -13.37 -23.70
N SER A 171 13.69 -13.87 -24.50
CA SER A 171 13.53 -14.04 -25.94
C SER A 171 12.40 -15.03 -26.21
N SER A 172 11.23 -14.53 -26.62
CA SER A 172 10.41 -15.17 -27.67
C SER A 172 9.11 -14.38 -27.88
N SER A 173 9.11 -13.68 -29.00
CA SER A 173 7.96 -13.07 -29.65
C SER A 173 6.84 -14.08 -29.92
N LYS A 174 5.64 -13.85 -29.36
CA LYS A 174 4.40 -14.23 -30.05
C LYS A 174 3.89 -13.02 -30.83
N PRO A 175 3.58 -13.15 -32.13
CA PRO A 175 3.09 -12.05 -32.94
C PRO A 175 1.71 -11.62 -32.43
N TYR A 176 1.60 -10.37 -31.99
CA TYR A 176 0.29 -9.73 -31.78
C TYR A 176 -0.49 -9.75 -33.10
N PRO A 177 -1.80 -10.06 -33.07
CA PRO A 177 -2.63 -9.99 -34.27
C PRO A 177 -2.59 -8.57 -34.84
N LYS A 178 -2.21 -8.48 -36.13
CA LYS A 178 -2.14 -7.22 -36.86
C LYS A 178 -3.49 -6.50 -36.74
N PRO A 179 -3.53 -5.24 -36.27
CA PRO A 179 -4.76 -4.48 -36.26
C PRO A 179 -5.30 -4.37 -37.70
N ARG A 180 -6.58 -4.68 -37.83
CA ARG A 180 -7.33 -4.63 -39.09
C ARG A 180 -7.16 -3.25 -39.73
N PRO A 181 -6.84 -3.14 -41.03
CA PRO A 181 -6.62 -1.85 -41.69
C PRO A 181 -7.94 -1.07 -41.71
N GLN A 182 -8.03 -0.07 -40.85
CA GLN A 182 -9.07 0.95 -40.93
C GLN A 182 -8.66 1.92 -42.03
N SER A 183 -9.51 2.04 -43.04
CA SER A 183 -9.37 2.93 -44.19
C SER A 183 -9.09 4.36 -43.72
N ALA A 184 -7.90 4.83 -44.07
CA ALA A 184 -7.34 6.11 -43.67
C ALA A 184 -8.07 7.28 -44.34
N SER A 185 -8.98 7.93 -43.63
CA SER A 185 -9.19 9.36 -43.80
C SER A 185 -8.09 10.09 -43.00
N LYS A 186 -7.13 10.67 -43.72
CA LYS A 186 -5.95 11.37 -43.19
C LYS A 186 -6.36 12.68 -42.49
N ALA A 187 -7.04 12.60 -41.35
CA ALA A 187 -7.11 13.71 -40.42
C ALA A 187 -5.78 13.75 -39.67
N GLN A 188 -4.86 14.63 -40.09
CA GLN A 188 -3.63 14.87 -39.33
C GLN A 188 -4.04 15.20 -37.89
N PRO A 189 -3.58 14.44 -36.87
CA PRO A 189 -3.95 14.71 -35.49
C PRO A 189 -3.52 16.14 -35.18
N ARG A 190 -4.49 17.00 -34.83
CA ARG A 190 -4.23 18.36 -34.40
C ARG A 190 -3.16 18.30 -33.31
N LYS A 191 -1.97 18.82 -33.60
CA LYS A 191 -0.84 18.86 -32.67
C LYS A 191 -1.33 19.57 -31.42
N LYS A 192 -1.63 18.81 -30.35
CA LYS A 192 -1.91 19.39 -29.04
C LYS A 192 -0.64 20.11 -28.63
N THR A 193 -0.70 21.44 -28.59
CA THR A 193 0.38 22.28 -28.07
C THR A 193 0.41 22.10 -26.57
N TYR A 194 1.19 21.12 -26.09
CA TYR A 194 1.49 21.01 -24.68
C TYR A 194 2.28 22.26 -24.26
N GLY A 195 1.89 22.87 -23.13
CA GLY A 195 2.57 24.04 -22.59
C GLY A 195 4.06 23.75 -22.30
N LEU A 196 4.87 24.81 -22.28
CA LEU A 196 6.29 24.72 -21.90
C LEU A 196 6.43 24.15 -20.49
N PRO A 197 7.42 23.27 -20.24
CA PRO A 197 7.54 22.61 -18.95
C PRO A 197 7.82 23.64 -17.85
N SER A 198 7.12 23.51 -16.72
CA SER A 198 7.17 24.46 -15.61
C SER A 198 7.99 23.93 -14.43
N GLY A 199 8.55 24.83 -13.60
CA GLY A 199 9.24 24.54 -12.32
C GLY A 199 9.90 23.16 -12.19
N SER A 200 9.19 22.24 -11.54
CA SER A 200 9.64 20.87 -11.23
C SER A 200 9.94 20.01 -12.47
N GLU A 201 9.21 20.18 -13.57
CA GLU A 201 9.42 19.44 -14.81
C GLU A 201 10.75 19.84 -15.48
N LYS A 202 11.13 21.12 -15.39
CA LYS A 202 12.44 21.61 -15.85
C LYS A 202 13.59 20.95 -15.08
N LYS A 203 13.43 20.80 -13.76
CA LYS A 203 14.43 20.16 -12.89
C LYS A 203 14.52 18.64 -13.16
N ALA A 204 13.40 17.98 -13.46
CA ALA A 204 13.40 16.58 -13.89
C ALA A 204 14.15 16.38 -15.22
N LEU A 205 13.92 17.26 -16.21
CA LEU A 205 14.64 17.22 -17.49
C LEU A 205 16.16 17.42 -17.30
N GLU A 206 16.57 18.33 -16.43
CA GLU A 206 17.97 18.56 -16.08
C GLU A 206 18.65 17.30 -15.53
N VAL A 207 17.99 16.66 -14.56
CA VAL A 207 18.48 15.43 -13.95
C VAL A 207 18.64 14.32 -14.99
N ILE A 208 17.64 14.11 -15.84
CA ILE A 208 17.68 13.08 -16.88
C ILE A 208 18.74 13.42 -17.94
N PHE A 209 18.92 14.70 -18.27
CA PHE A 209 19.95 15.14 -19.20
C PHE A 209 21.36 14.81 -18.70
N ASN A 210 21.61 15.04 -17.42
CA ASN A 210 22.90 14.76 -16.79
C ASN A 210 23.15 13.25 -16.62
N LEU A 211 22.10 12.45 -16.41
CA LEU A 211 22.19 10.99 -16.26
C LEU A 211 22.18 10.24 -17.61
N GLY A 212 21.75 10.88 -18.70
CA GLY A 212 21.56 10.27 -20.02
C GLY A 212 20.28 9.41 -20.11
N ALA A 213 20.15 8.44 -19.21
CA ALA A 213 18.96 7.61 -19.04
C ALA A 213 18.77 7.27 -17.56
N ALA A 214 17.55 7.44 -17.02
CA ALA A 214 17.30 7.26 -15.59
C ALA A 214 15.92 6.65 -15.32
N ASP A 215 15.82 5.77 -14.33
CA ASP A 215 14.53 5.29 -13.82
C ASP A 215 13.88 6.33 -12.89
N GLY A 216 12.61 6.10 -12.50
CA GLY A 216 11.90 7.04 -11.63
C GLY A 216 12.54 7.18 -10.24
N VAL A 217 13.22 6.14 -9.75
CA VAL A 217 13.90 6.15 -8.45
C VAL A 217 15.15 7.03 -8.48
N ALA A 218 16.00 6.91 -9.50
CA ALA A 218 17.18 7.75 -9.67
C ALA A 218 16.79 9.23 -9.83
N VAL A 219 15.73 9.52 -10.61
CA VAL A 219 15.21 10.88 -10.78
C VAL A 219 14.73 11.44 -9.44
N GLY A 220 13.92 10.67 -8.69
CA GLY A 220 13.41 11.07 -7.38
C GLY A 220 14.53 11.38 -6.38
N ARG A 221 15.54 10.50 -6.30
CA ARG A 221 16.70 10.68 -5.41
C ARG A 221 17.48 11.94 -5.74
N ARG A 222 17.73 12.23 -7.02
CA ARG A 222 18.49 13.43 -7.43
C ARG A 222 17.69 14.72 -7.27
N MET A 223 16.37 14.65 -7.38
CA MET A 223 15.47 15.79 -7.17
C MET A 223 15.11 16.04 -5.70
N LEU A 224 15.43 15.11 -4.80
CA LEU A 224 14.99 15.09 -3.39
C LEU A 224 13.45 15.04 -3.27
N VAL A 225 12.81 14.18 -4.08
CA VAL A 225 11.35 13.95 -4.06
C VAL A 225 11.05 12.45 -4.05
N SER A 226 9.82 12.08 -3.70
CA SER A 226 9.40 10.67 -3.75
C SER A 226 9.46 10.11 -5.18
N SER A 227 9.81 8.83 -5.32
CA SER A 227 9.86 8.15 -6.62
C SER A 227 8.52 8.20 -7.36
N SER A 228 7.40 8.14 -6.63
CA SER A 228 6.05 8.29 -7.19
C SER A 228 5.83 9.68 -7.81
N TYR A 229 6.28 10.75 -7.14
CA TYR A 229 6.18 12.11 -7.68
C TYR A 229 7.10 12.30 -8.89
N ALA A 230 8.31 11.76 -8.86
CA ALA A 230 9.21 11.76 -10.01
C ALA A 230 8.59 11.04 -11.22
N HIS A 231 7.99 9.86 -11.03
CA HIS A 231 7.26 9.14 -12.07
C HIS A 231 6.12 9.96 -12.67
N TYR A 232 5.36 10.69 -11.84
CA TYR A 232 4.29 11.57 -12.30
C TYR A 232 4.84 12.69 -13.21
N LEU A 233 5.92 13.37 -12.79
CA LEU A 233 6.57 14.40 -13.61
C LEU A 233 7.09 13.85 -14.94
N CYS A 234 7.75 12.69 -14.92
CA CYS A 234 8.26 12.06 -16.13
C CYS A 234 7.12 11.65 -17.09
N LYS A 235 5.98 11.17 -16.58
CA LYS A 235 4.79 10.89 -17.41
C LYS A 235 4.22 12.16 -18.05
N SER A 236 4.21 13.29 -17.33
CA SER A 236 3.82 14.59 -17.90
C SER A 236 4.75 14.98 -19.07
N LEU A 237 6.06 14.83 -18.88
CA LEU A 237 7.08 15.12 -19.89
C LEU A 237 7.02 14.18 -21.11
N ILE A 238 6.64 12.92 -20.94
CA ILE A 238 6.36 11.99 -22.05
C ILE A 238 5.17 12.49 -22.87
N LYS A 239 4.08 12.90 -22.21
CA LYS A 239 2.90 13.46 -22.89
C LYS A 239 3.25 14.71 -23.71
N ALA A 240 4.16 15.54 -23.19
CA ALA A 240 4.66 16.72 -23.88
C ALA A 240 5.73 16.42 -24.96
N GLY A 241 6.17 15.16 -25.10
CA GLY A 241 7.13 14.72 -26.12
C GLY A 241 8.60 15.00 -25.81
N PHE A 242 8.95 15.37 -24.58
CA PHE A 242 10.34 15.64 -24.18
C PHE A 242 11.10 14.38 -23.76
N LEU A 243 10.39 13.35 -23.31
CA LEU A 243 10.94 12.08 -22.86
C LEU A 243 10.28 10.91 -23.59
N THR A 244 11.01 9.79 -23.68
CA THR A 244 10.48 8.46 -24.03
C THR A 244 10.76 7.49 -22.88
N TRP A 245 9.92 6.46 -22.76
CA TRP A 245 10.12 5.36 -21.83
C TRP A 245 10.60 4.15 -22.61
N ASP A 246 11.80 3.68 -22.31
CA ASP A 246 12.42 2.54 -22.97
C ASP A 246 13.17 1.69 -21.94
N SER A 247 12.96 0.37 -21.95
CA SER A 247 13.64 -0.59 -21.06
C SER A 247 13.67 -0.18 -19.58
N GLY A 248 12.55 0.36 -19.06
CA GLY A 248 12.45 0.78 -17.66
C GLY A 248 13.10 2.13 -17.32
N LYS A 249 13.56 2.88 -18.32
CA LYS A 249 14.26 4.16 -18.13
C LYS A 249 13.61 5.28 -18.93
N TYR A 250 13.70 6.48 -18.38
CA TYR A 250 13.37 7.73 -19.06
C TYR A 250 14.58 8.21 -19.86
N ILE A 251 14.37 8.40 -21.17
CA ILE A 251 15.40 8.87 -22.11
C ILE A 251 14.91 10.16 -22.76
N LEU A 252 15.82 11.12 -22.98
CA LEU A 252 15.49 12.37 -23.66
C LEU A 252 15.31 12.19 -25.16
N THR A 253 14.18 12.67 -25.67
CA THR A 253 13.95 12.78 -27.11
C THR A 253 14.83 13.89 -27.72
N PRO A 254 15.01 13.92 -29.06
CA PRO A 254 15.65 15.05 -29.72
C PRO A 254 15.01 16.41 -29.37
N ALA A 255 13.68 16.44 -29.21
CA ALA A 255 12.95 17.64 -28.78
C ALA A 255 13.35 18.08 -27.36
N GLY A 256 13.43 17.13 -26.41
CA GLY A 256 13.93 17.36 -25.05
C GLY A 256 15.36 17.90 -25.03
N LYS A 257 16.27 17.28 -25.79
CA LYS A 257 17.68 17.71 -25.88
C LYS A 257 17.79 19.14 -26.44
N ASN A 258 17.04 19.46 -27.49
CA ASN A 258 17.06 20.79 -28.12
C ASN A 258 16.48 21.87 -27.19
N TYR A 259 15.39 21.56 -26.49
CA TYR A 259 14.81 22.45 -25.49
C TYR A 259 15.83 22.80 -24.38
N TRP A 260 16.51 21.79 -23.82
CA TRP A 260 17.51 22.00 -22.78
C TRP A 260 18.71 22.84 -23.26
N ARG A 261 19.24 22.53 -24.45
CA ARG A 261 20.36 23.28 -25.04
C ARG A 261 20.02 24.75 -25.26
N ARG A 262 18.82 25.07 -25.78
CA ARG A 262 18.39 26.45 -26.00
C ARG A 262 18.32 27.25 -24.69
N LYS A 263 17.80 26.63 -23.64
CA LYS A 263 17.63 27.30 -22.34
C LYS A 263 18.96 27.61 -21.65
N ASN A 264 20.00 26.81 -21.86
CA ASN A 264 21.32 27.00 -21.24
C ASN A 264 22.30 27.83 -22.06
N ARG A 265 21.96 28.23 -23.30
CA ARG A 265 22.84 29.07 -24.13
C ARG A 265 23.09 30.48 -23.56
N GLY A 266 22.21 30.98 -22.67
CA GLY A 266 22.34 32.32 -22.07
C GLY A 266 22.96 32.37 -20.67
N LYS A 267 23.60 31.28 -20.20
CA LYS A 267 24.22 31.21 -18.86
C LYS A 267 25.75 31.07 -18.90
N LYS A 268 26.37 31.33 -20.06
CA LYS A 268 27.83 31.35 -20.20
C LYS A 268 28.36 32.76 -20.02
#